data_AF-A0A1V5CCR5-F1
#
_entry.id   AF-A0A1V5CCR5-F1
#
_cell.length_a   1.000
_cell.length_b   1.000
_cell.length_c   1.000
_cell.angle_alpha   90.00
_cell.angle_beta   90.00
_cell.angle_gamma   90.00
#
_symmetry.space_group_name_H-M   'P 1'
#
loop_
_entity.id
_entity.type
_entity.pdbx_description
1 polymer ?
#
loop_
_entity_poly.entity_id
_entity_poly.type
_entity_poly.pdbx_seq_one_letter_code
_entity_poly.pdbx_strand_id
1 'polypeptide(L)'
;MELFSLISKYFWLIAIIATGINWIGFRKRAQKYIEDKPELKEGYEALFRGYLLWMNIPWLVMGLGCTVGGVPSVWHYFRPRDGNPYVLAWFSSVFFLWVFGSFWLFFRGGAETLARHPGAIEFRYGFKSKDITNPVLIKAFWALALAGGIAGAVLMWSSDIPISNFR
;
A
#
# COMPACT_ATOMS: atom_id res chain seq x y z
N MET A 1 -16.28 13.17 -21.61
CA MET A 1 -16.16 12.26 -20.45
C MET A 1 -16.48 13.06 -19.21
N GLU A 2 -17.45 12.62 -18.42
CA GLU A 2 -17.72 13.18 -17.08
C GLU A 2 -16.45 13.14 -16.23
N LEU A 3 -16.15 14.20 -15.48
CA LEU A 3 -14.96 14.31 -14.62
C LEU A 3 -14.78 13.09 -13.72
N PHE A 4 -15.88 12.58 -13.19
CA PHE A 4 -15.92 11.39 -12.34
C PHE A 4 -15.43 10.13 -13.06
N SER A 5 -15.81 9.93 -14.32
CA SER A 5 -15.36 8.80 -15.15
C SER A 5 -13.86 8.88 -15.39
N LEU A 6 -13.35 10.08 -15.69
CA LEU A 6 -11.92 10.32 -15.87
C LEU A 6 -11.13 10.00 -14.60
N ILE A 7 -11.55 10.50 -13.44
CA ILE A 7 -10.91 10.23 -12.15
C ILE A 7 -10.94 8.73 -11.83
N SER A 8 -12.07 8.07 -12.06
CA SER A 8 -12.23 6.64 -11.79
C SER A 8 -11.33 5.76 -12.67
N LYS A 9 -11.11 6.16 -13.93
CA LYS A 9 -10.21 5.49 -14.86
C LYS A 9 -8.74 5.69 -14.50
N TYR A 10 -8.37 6.89 -14.10
CA TYR A 10 -6.98 7.28 -13.77
C TYR A 10 -6.66 7.28 -12.26
N PHE A 11 -7.50 6.65 -11.44
CA PHE A 11 -7.31 6.57 -9.99
C PHE A 11 -5.92 6.05 -9.59
N TRP A 12 -5.38 5.11 -10.36
CA TRP A 12 -4.04 4.55 -10.14
C TRP A 12 -2.93 5.62 -10.17
N LEU A 13 -3.04 6.67 -11.00
CA LEU A 13 -2.08 7.78 -11.00
C LEU A 13 -2.17 8.58 -9.71
N ILE A 14 -3.39 8.83 -9.21
CA ILE A 14 -3.62 9.53 -7.95
C ILE A 14 -2.97 8.74 -6.80
N ALA A 15 -3.13 7.42 -6.79
CA ALA A 15 -2.53 6.54 -5.79
C ALA A 15 -0.98 6.56 -5.84
N ILE A 16 -0.38 6.57 -7.04
CA ILE A 16 1.08 6.72 -7.21
C ILE A 16 1.55 8.09 -6.70
N ILE A 17 0.85 9.17 -7.05
CA ILE A 17 1.16 10.53 -6.58
C ILE A 17 1.09 10.60 -5.06
N ALA A 18 0.03 10.08 -4.45
CA ALA A 18 -0.13 10.01 -3.00
C ALA A 18 1.01 9.21 -2.35
N THR A 19 1.41 8.09 -2.96
CA THR A 19 2.57 7.29 -2.51
C THR A 19 3.87 8.11 -2.56
N GLY A 20 4.08 8.89 -3.64
CA GLY A 20 5.21 9.80 -3.76
C GLY A 20 5.22 10.90 -2.70
N ILE A 21 4.08 11.54 -2.44
CA ILE A 21 3.96 12.57 -1.38
C ILE A 21 4.28 11.96 -0.01
N ASN A 22 3.72 10.78 0.30
CA ASN A 22 3.99 10.08 1.55
C ASN A 22 5.48 9.71 1.69
N TRP A 23 6.12 9.29 0.61
CA TRP A 23 7.54 8.99 0.57
C TRP A 23 8.42 10.23 0.82
N ILE A 24 8.10 11.36 0.18
CA ILE A 24 8.80 12.64 0.42
C ILE A 24 8.65 13.03 1.89
N GLY A 25 7.43 12.94 2.43
CA GLY A 25 7.16 13.21 3.83
C GLY A 25 7.96 12.29 4.76
N PHE A 26 8.04 11.00 4.45
CA PHE A 26 8.84 10.03 5.20
C PHE A 26 10.33 10.38 5.17
N ARG A 27 10.89 10.68 4.00
CA ARG A 27 12.30 11.09 3.87
C ARG A 27 12.62 12.35 4.67
N LYS A 28 11.78 13.38 4.58
CA LYS A 28 11.96 14.62 5.35
C LYS A 28 11.98 14.36 6.85
N ARG A 29 11.10 13.48 7.36
CA ARG A 29 11.07 13.11 8.79
C ARG A 29 12.28 12.28 9.21
N ALA A 30 12.73 11.37 8.34
CA ALA A 30 13.89 10.53 8.60
C ALA A 30 15.22 11.31 8.62
N GLN A 31 15.31 12.40 7.85
CA GLN A 31 16.54 13.17 7.70
C GLN A 31 17.12 13.65 9.04
N LYS A 32 16.29 14.18 9.95
CA LYS A 32 16.76 14.60 11.28
C LYS A 32 17.40 13.44 12.07
N TYR A 33 16.85 12.23 11.97
CA TYR A 33 17.37 11.06 12.66
C TYR A 33 18.66 10.54 12.02
N ILE A 34 18.82 10.71 10.71
CA ILE A 34 20.05 10.37 9.99
C ILE A 34 21.18 11.36 10.33
N GLU A 35 20.85 12.64 10.46
CA GLU A 35 21.80 13.68 10.87
C GLU A 35 22.29 13.44 12.31
N ASP A 36 21.37 13.11 13.22
CA ASP A 36 21.70 12.78 14.61
C ASP A 36 22.46 11.45 14.76
N LYS A 37 22.13 10.45 13.92
CA LYS A 37 22.65 9.07 13.96
C LYS A 37 22.96 8.56 12.54
N PRO A 38 24.13 8.89 11.99
CA PRO A 38 24.50 8.54 10.62
C PRO A 38 24.44 7.03 10.31
N GLU A 39 24.61 6.17 11.31
CA GLU A 39 24.51 4.72 11.18
C GLU A 39 23.12 4.22 10.73
N LEU A 40 22.06 5.01 10.91
CA LEU A 40 20.71 4.66 10.47
C LEU A 40 20.49 4.87 8.97
N LYS A 41 21.39 5.58 8.29
CA LYS A 41 21.22 6.00 6.89
C LYS A 41 20.94 4.83 5.96
N GLU A 42 21.75 3.77 6.04
CA GLU A 42 21.62 2.61 5.16
C GLU A 42 20.27 1.90 5.34
N GLY A 43 19.83 1.74 6.59
CA GLY A 43 18.53 1.14 6.90
C GLY A 43 17.36 1.99 6.38
N TYR A 44 17.42 3.32 6.53
CA TYR A 44 16.42 4.21 5.92
C TYR A 44 16.42 4.15 4.39
N GLU A 45 17.58 4.10 3.74
CA GLU A 45 17.65 3.97 2.28
C GLU A 45 17.05 2.66 1.78
N ALA A 46 17.22 1.56 2.51
CA ALA A 46 16.54 0.30 2.23
C ALA A 46 15.01 0.45 2.39
N LEU A 47 14.54 1.09 3.47
CA LEU A 47 13.11 1.35 3.69
C LEU A 47 12.50 2.25 2.61
N PHE A 48 13.21 3.30 2.18
CA PHE A 48 12.76 4.22 1.12
C PHE A 48 12.59 3.51 -0.22
N ARG A 49 13.57 2.69 -0.61
CA ARG A 49 13.51 1.92 -1.85
C ARG A 49 12.41 0.87 -1.80
N GLY A 50 12.34 0.13 -0.70
CA GLY A 50 11.29 -0.86 -0.47
C GLY A 50 9.89 -0.25 -0.53
N TYR A 51 9.69 0.90 0.14
CA TYR A 51 8.41 1.60 0.14
C TYR A 51 7.98 2.00 -1.28
N LEU A 52 8.84 2.68 -2.06
CA LEU A 52 8.49 3.08 -3.42
C LEU A 52 8.23 1.89 -4.34
N LEU A 53 9.01 0.83 -4.23
CA LEU A 53 8.83 -0.34 -5.07
C LEU A 53 7.52 -1.06 -4.72
N TRP A 54 7.39 -1.53 -3.48
CA TRP A 54 6.29 -2.40 -3.08
C TRP A 54 4.95 -1.66 -3.04
N MET A 55 4.91 -0.39 -2.64
CA MET A 55 3.64 0.34 -2.56
C MET A 55 3.10 0.77 -3.94
N ASN A 56 3.92 0.75 -5.00
CA ASN A 56 3.48 1.13 -6.35
C ASN A 56 3.15 -0.06 -7.26
N ILE A 57 3.65 -1.27 -6.99
CA ILE A 57 3.40 -2.44 -7.85
C ILE A 57 1.89 -2.64 -8.13
N PRO A 58 0.99 -2.67 -7.13
CA PRO A 58 -0.43 -2.86 -7.40
C PRO A 58 -1.02 -1.72 -8.25
N TRP A 59 -0.61 -0.47 -8.03
CA TRP A 59 -1.10 0.66 -8.81
C TRP A 59 -0.64 0.61 -10.27
N LEU A 60 0.59 0.16 -10.52
CA LEU A 60 1.11 -0.04 -11.87
C LEU A 60 0.35 -1.16 -12.60
N VAL A 61 0.07 -2.28 -11.93
CA VAL A 61 -0.73 -3.37 -12.49
C VAL A 61 -2.15 -2.90 -12.80
N MET A 62 -2.76 -2.14 -11.88
CA MET A 62 -4.08 -1.53 -12.10
C MET A 62 -4.07 -0.58 -13.31
N GLY A 63 -3.05 0.28 -13.38
CA GLY A 63 -2.88 1.27 -14.45
C GLY A 63 -2.71 0.63 -15.81
N LEU A 64 -1.97 -0.48 -15.91
CA LEU A 64 -1.85 -1.25 -17.14
C LEU A 64 -3.23 -1.75 -17.60
N GLY A 65 -4.00 -2.39 -16.72
CA GLY A 65 -5.35 -2.88 -17.04
C GLY A 65 -6.29 -1.78 -17.52
N CYS A 66 -6.26 -0.62 -16.87
CA CYS A 66 -7.07 0.54 -17.29
C CYS A 66 -6.61 1.18 -18.60
N THR A 67 -5.30 1.19 -18.87
CA THR A 67 -4.72 1.86 -20.05
C THR A 67 -4.95 1.05 -21.33
N VAL A 68 -4.82 -0.27 -21.26
CA VAL A 68 -5.07 -1.16 -22.42
C VAL A 68 -6.56 -1.43 -22.66
N GLY A 69 -7.45 -0.85 -21.84
CA GLY A 69 -8.90 -1.05 -21.94
C GLY A 69 -9.39 -2.39 -21.37
N GLY A 70 -8.52 -3.14 -20.68
CA GLY A 70 -8.87 -4.41 -20.04
C GLY A 70 -9.76 -4.27 -18.81
N VAL A 71 -9.74 -3.11 -18.16
CA VAL A 71 -10.62 -2.74 -17.05
C VAL A 71 -11.12 -1.31 -17.23
N PRO A 72 -12.44 -1.04 -17.20
CA PRO A 72 -12.95 0.31 -17.46
C PRO A 72 -12.56 1.35 -16.39
N SER A 73 -12.55 0.96 -15.12
CA SER A 73 -12.26 1.85 -13.99
C SER A 73 -11.92 1.10 -12.71
N VAL A 74 -11.42 1.83 -11.69
CA VAL A 74 -11.10 1.27 -10.36
C VAL A 74 -12.24 0.46 -9.74
N TRP A 75 -13.50 0.84 -10.01
CA TRP A 75 -14.68 0.19 -9.44
C TRP A 75 -14.81 -1.29 -9.83
N HIS A 76 -14.28 -1.67 -10.98
CA HIS A 76 -14.33 -3.05 -11.46
C HIS A 76 -13.38 -3.98 -10.68
N TYR A 77 -12.39 -3.43 -9.97
CA TYR A 77 -11.52 -4.22 -9.09
C TYR A 77 -12.24 -4.71 -7.83
N PHE A 78 -13.44 -4.21 -7.54
CA PHE A 78 -14.30 -4.74 -6.47
C PHE A 78 -15.08 -6.00 -6.89
N ARG A 79 -14.95 -6.47 -8.13
CA ARG A 79 -15.63 -7.67 -8.65
C ARG A 79 -14.65 -8.73 -9.17
N PRO A 80 -13.74 -9.25 -8.34
CA PRO A 80 -12.79 -10.28 -8.77
C PRO A 80 -13.46 -11.59 -9.23
N ARG A 81 -14.67 -11.87 -8.76
CA ARG A 81 -15.46 -13.05 -9.14
C ARG A 81 -15.82 -13.13 -10.63
N ASP A 82 -15.79 -11.98 -11.33
CA ASP A 82 -16.09 -11.92 -12.76
C ASP A 82 -14.94 -12.53 -13.62
N GLY A 83 -13.82 -12.91 -12.99
CA GLY A 83 -12.74 -13.64 -13.65
C GLY A 83 -11.88 -12.81 -14.62
N ASN A 84 -12.01 -11.47 -14.59
CA ASN A 84 -11.20 -10.60 -15.44
C ASN A 84 -9.69 -10.78 -15.12
N PRO A 85 -8.85 -11.13 -16.10
CA PRO A 85 -7.45 -11.47 -15.85
C PRO A 85 -6.63 -10.30 -15.29
N TYR A 86 -6.96 -9.05 -15.65
CA TYR A 86 -6.26 -7.86 -15.13
C TYR A 86 -6.62 -7.60 -13.66
N VAL A 87 -7.89 -7.83 -13.29
CA VAL A 87 -8.34 -7.75 -11.89
C VAL A 87 -7.66 -8.84 -11.06
N LEU A 88 -7.57 -10.07 -11.58
CA LEU A 88 -6.87 -11.17 -10.92
C LEU A 88 -5.37 -10.91 -10.78
N ALA A 89 -4.72 -10.33 -11.80
CA ALA A 89 -3.32 -9.93 -11.74
C ALA A 89 -3.08 -8.86 -10.66
N TRP A 90 -3.99 -7.90 -10.54
CA TRP A 90 -3.92 -6.90 -9.46
C TRP A 90 -4.05 -7.53 -8.08
N PHE A 91 -5.05 -8.39 -7.85
CA PHE A 91 -5.18 -9.10 -6.57
C PHE A 91 -3.97 -9.99 -6.28
N SER A 92 -3.41 -10.65 -7.28
CA SER A 92 -2.18 -11.43 -7.13
C SER A 92 -1.04 -10.53 -6.64
N SER A 93 -0.89 -9.33 -7.19
CA SER A 93 0.13 -8.38 -6.75
C SER A 93 -0.08 -7.92 -5.29
N VAL A 94 -1.34 -7.74 -4.86
CA VAL A 94 -1.69 -7.40 -3.48
C VAL A 94 -1.39 -8.57 -2.53
N PHE A 95 -1.73 -9.80 -2.93
CA PHE A 95 -1.45 -10.99 -2.13
C PHE A 95 0.05 -11.27 -2.01
N PHE A 96 0.83 -11.06 -3.08
CA PHE A 96 2.28 -11.12 -2.97
C PHE A 96 2.81 -10.07 -2.00
N LEU A 97 2.31 -8.83 -2.06
CA LEU A 97 2.66 -7.79 -1.10
C LEU A 97 2.32 -8.21 0.34
N TRP A 98 1.15 -8.82 0.57
CA TRP A 98 0.78 -9.34 1.89
C TRP A 98 1.69 -10.47 2.36
N VAL A 99 1.99 -11.43 1.51
CA VAL A 99 2.85 -12.58 1.83
C VAL A 99 4.28 -12.10 2.12
N PHE A 100 4.89 -11.33 1.23
CA PHE A 100 6.25 -10.83 1.42
C PHE A 100 6.34 -9.82 2.57
N GLY A 101 5.35 -8.95 2.73
CA GLY A 101 5.25 -8.02 3.85
C GLY A 101 5.14 -8.75 5.19
N SER A 102 4.26 -9.75 5.28
CA SER A 102 4.12 -10.59 6.47
C SER A 102 5.40 -11.39 6.73
N PHE A 103 5.97 -12.02 5.70
CA PHE A 103 7.20 -12.77 5.84
C PHE A 103 8.34 -11.88 6.38
N TRP A 104 8.48 -10.68 5.82
CA TRP A 104 9.48 -9.73 6.24
C TRP A 104 9.27 -9.24 7.68
N LEU A 105 8.05 -8.84 8.02
CA LEU A 105 7.70 -8.31 9.34
C LEU A 105 7.84 -9.35 10.46
N PHE A 106 7.40 -10.58 10.23
CA PHE A 106 7.36 -11.61 11.27
C PHE A 106 8.65 -12.44 11.37
N PHE A 107 9.31 -12.72 10.24
CA PHE A 107 10.39 -13.71 10.18
C PHE A 107 11.74 -13.17 9.74
N ARG A 108 11.83 -11.97 9.13
CA ARG A 108 13.10 -11.38 8.66
C ARG A 108 13.52 -10.12 9.40
N GLY A 109 12.98 -9.88 10.60
CA GLY A 109 13.37 -8.74 11.42
C GLY A 109 12.79 -7.39 10.94
N GLY A 110 11.76 -7.41 10.08
CA GLY A 110 11.19 -6.20 9.50
C GLY A 110 10.55 -5.28 10.54
N ALA A 111 9.82 -5.86 11.51
CA ALA A 111 9.22 -5.08 12.59
C ALA A 111 10.28 -4.45 13.50
N GLU A 112 11.35 -5.17 13.80
CA GLU A 112 12.50 -4.71 14.58
C GLU A 112 13.29 -3.64 13.82
N THR A 113 13.33 -3.73 12.49
CA THR A 113 13.89 -2.69 11.64
C THR A 113 13.05 -1.43 11.74
N LEU A 114 11.74 -1.51 11.52
CA LEU A 114 10.84 -0.35 11.62
C LEU A 114 10.87 0.30 13.00
N ALA A 115 10.88 -0.50 14.08
CA ALA A 115 10.96 0.00 15.45
C ALA A 115 12.26 0.76 15.76
N ARG A 116 13.37 0.39 15.10
CA ARG A 116 14.68 1.06 15.22
C ARG A 116 14.84 2.28 14.32
N HIS A 117 13.88 2.54 13.42
CA HIS A 117 13.90 3.66 12.48
C HIS A 117 12.73 4.62 12.76
N PRO A 118 12.86 5.52 13.75
CA PRO A 118 11.87 6.54 14.05
C PRO A 118 11.35 7.27 12.80
N GLY A 119 10.06 7.58 12.77
CA GLY A 119 9.40 8.21 11.63
C GLY A 119 9.01 7.27 10.48
N ALA A 120 9.42 6.00 10.53
CA ALA A 120 8.98 4.97 9.58
C ALA A 120 7.54 4.52 9.85
N ILE A 121 7.16 4.32 11.12
CA ILE A 121 5.79 4.09 11.55
C ILE A 121 5.46 5.04 12.70
N GLU A 122 4.51 5.92 12.45
CA GLU A 122 4.00 6.90 13.41
C GLU A 122 2.48 6.74 13.55
N PHE A 123 1.99 6.79 14.78
CA PHE A 123 0.57 7.06 15.02
C PHE A 123 0.36 8.57 15.09
N ARG A 124 -0.60 9.09 14.31
CA ARG A 124 -0.97 10.52 14.33
C ARG A 124 -2.30 10.71 15.01
N TYR A 125 -2.35 11.62 15.98
CA TYR A 125 -3.57 12.05 16.64
C TYR A 125 -3.58 13.58 16.72
N GLY A 126 -4.43 14.20 15.89
CA GLY A 126 -4.43 15.65 15.67
C GLY A 126 -3.09 16.14 15.13
N PHE A 127 -2.50 17.13 15.79
CA PHE A 127 -1.20 17.71 15.43
C PHE A 127 0.01 16.96 16.01
N LYS A 128 -0.21 15.90 16.80
CA LYS A 128 0.88 15.12 17.43
C LYS A 128 1.12 13.82 16.68
N SER A 129 2.39 13.46 16.51
CA SER A 129 2.82 12.14 16.07
C SER A 129 3.59 11.43 17.18
N LYS A 130 3.44 10.11 17.26
CA LYS A 130 4.23 9.26 18.16
C LYS A 130 4.76 8.07 17.40
N ASP A 131 6.08 7.88 17.46
CA ASP A 131 6.76 6.74 16.85
C ASP A 131 6.35 5.43 17.53
N ILE A 132 6.15 4.38 16.72
CA ILE A 132 5.92 3.03 17.22
C ILE A 132 7.26 2.32 17.33
N THR A 133 7.77 2.22 18.56
CA THR A 133 9.07 1.59 18.86
C THR A 133 8.97 0.16 19.35
N ASN A 134 7.76 -0.40 19.45
CA ASN A 134 7.53 -1.78 19.89
C ASN A 134 7.27 -2.70 18.68
N PRO A 135 8.18 -3.64 18.35
CA PRO A 135 7.99 -4.58 17.23
C PRO A 135 6.73 -5.44 17.35
N VAL A 136 6.32 -5.81 18.57
CA VAL A 136 5.10 -6.59 18.80
C VAL A 136 3.87 -5.79 18.40
N LEU A 137 3.85 -4.49 18.69
CA LEU A 137 2.73 -3.62 18.30
C LEU A 137 2.66 -3.45 16.78
N ILE A 138 3.81 -3.35 16.10
CA ILE A 138 3.88 -3.31 14.63
C ILE A 138 3.31 -4.60 14.03
N LYS A 139 3.73 -5.76 14.54
CA LYS A 139 3.22 -7.08 14.10
C LYS A 139 1.72 -7.21 14.36
N ALA A 140 1.23 -6.78 15.52
CA ALA A 140 -0.20 -6.82 15.86
C ALA A 140 -1.04 -5.90 14.96
N PHE A 141 -0.57 -4.67 14.71
CA PHE A 141 -1.23 -3.74 13.79
C PHE A 141 -1.29 -4.31 12.37
N TRP A 142 -0.19 -4.88 11.89
CA TRP A 142 -0.16 -5.54 10.59
C TRP A 142 -1.12 -6.73 10.53
N ALA A 143 -1.15 -7.60 11.55
CA ALA A 143 -2.06 -8.73 11.60
C ALA A 143 -3.53 -8.29 11.55
N LEU A 144 -3.88 -7.22 12.26
CA LEU A 144 -5.22 -6.63 12.22
C LEU A 144 -5.56 -6.07 10.84
N ALA A 145 -4.65 -5.30 10.25
CA ALA A 145 -4.83 -4.75 8.90
C ALA A 145 -4.96 -5.86 7.85
N LEU A 146 -4.16 -6.91 7.96
CA LEU A 146 -4.22 -8.08 7.09
C LEU A 146 -5.52 -8.85 7.25
N ALA A 147 -6.00 -9.07 8.48
CA ALA A 147 -7.29 -9.70 8.74
C ALA A 147 -8.44 -8.90 8.12
N GLY A 148 -8.44 -7.57 8.27
CA GLY A 148 -9.39 -6.69 7.60
C GLY A 148 -9.30 -6.77 6.07
N GLY A 149 -8.09 -6.80 5.52
CA GLY A 149 -7.85 -6.97 4.08
C GLY A 149 -8.39 -8.30 3.56
N ILE A 150 -8.10 -9.41 4.25
CA ILE A 150 -8.61 -10.75 3.92
C ILE A 150 -10.13 -10.77 3.99
N ALA A 151 -10.75 -10.23 5.04
CA ALA A 151 -12.20 -10.15 5.15
C ALA A 151 -12.81 -9.35 3.97
N GLY A 152 -12.22 -8.20 3.64
CA GLY A 152 -12.63 -7.38 2.49
C GLY A 152 -12.51 -8.14 1.17
N ALA A 153 -11.40 -8.85 0.95
CA ALA A 153 -11.23 -9.72 -0.21
C ALA A 153 -12.32 -10.80 -0.25
N VAL A 154 -12.49 -11.59 0.82
CA VAL A 154 -13.53 -12.64 0.88
C VAL A 154 -14.91 -12.09 0.55
N LEU A 155 -15.26 -10.91 1.07
CA LEU A 155 -16.54 -10.24 0.75
C LEU A 155 -16.65 -9.90 -0.74
N MET A 156 -15.61 -9.36 -1.38
CA MET A 156 -15.60 -9.04 -2.81
C MET A 156 -15.73 -10.29 -3.71
N TRP A 157 -15.18 -11.43 -3.30
CA TRP A 157 -15.32 -12.69 -4.05
C TRP A 157 -16.68 -13.37 -3.84
N SER A 158 -17.25 -13.25 -2.64
CA SER A 158 -18.51 -13.92 -2.28
C SER A 158 -19.76 -13.11 -2.63
N SER A 159 -19.66 -11.78 -2.64
CA SER A 159 -20.78 -10.87 -2.85
C SER A 159 -20.88 -10.42 -4.31
N ASP A 160 -22.09 -10.10 -4.75
CA ASP A 160 -22.32 -9.47 -6.06
C ASP A 160 -22.42 -7.95 -5.86
N ILE A 161 -21.26 -7.28 -5.84
CA ILE A 161 -21.19 -5.85 -5.57
C ILE A 161 -21.69 -5.08 -6.81
N PRO A 162 -22.74 -4.25 -6.69
CA PRO A 162 -23.23 -3.47 -7.82
C PRO A 162 -22.17 -2.44 -8.21
N ILE A 163 -21.76 -2.46 -9.48
CA ILE A 163 -20.88 -1.44 -10.04
C ILE A 163 -21.64 -0.66 -11.10
N SER A 164 -21.56 0.65 -11.05
CA SER A 164 -22.12 1.51 -12.07
C SER A 164 -21.23 1.47 -13.31
N ASN A 165 -21.81 1.05 -14.43
CA ASN A 165 -21.18 1.10 -15.75
C ASN A 165 -21.13 2.55 -16.23
N PHE A 166 -20.15 3.33 -15.75
CA PHE A 166 -19.85 4.63 -16.32
C PHE A 166 -19.21 4.41 -17.69
N ARG A 167 -20.02 4.51 -18.75
CA ARG A 167 -19.55 4.56 -20.14
C ARG A 167 -18.97 5.94 -20.46
#